data_AF-A0A1A7QLI0-F1
#
_entry.id   AF-A0A1A7QLI0-F1
#
_cell.length_a   1.000
_cell.length_b   1.000
_cell.length_c   1.000
_cell.angle_alpha   90.00
_cell.angle_beta   90.00
_cell.angle_gamma   90.00
#
_symmetry.space_group_name_H-M   'P 1'
#
loop_
_entity.id
_entity.type
_entity.pdbx_description
1 polymer ?
#
loop_
_entity_poly.entity_id
_entity_poly.type
_entity_poly.pdbx_seq_one_letter_code
_entity_poly.pdbx_strand_id
1 'polypeptide(L)' 'MGRRPTLEADNPYIDAFLWIKIPGESDGECHRGRGGPTDPERGVVGPAAGSWFPEQARELIEFADPPILED' A
#
# COMPACT_ATOMS: atom_id res chain seq x y z
N MET A 1 6.36 1.22 -0.73
CA MET A 1 6.11 0.73 -2.11
C MET A 1 7.14 -0.32 -2.47
N GLY A 2 6.79 -1.34 -3.26
CA GLY A 2 7.75 -2.39 -3.68
C GLY A 2 8.38 -2.14 -5.06
N ARG A 3 8.91 -3.21 -5.68
CA ARG A 3 9.38 -3.22 -7.07
C ARG A 3 8.32 -2.64 -8.01
N ARG A 4 8.72 -1.74 -8.91
CA ARG A 4 7.81 -1.16 -9.91
C ARG A 4 7.33 -2.21 -10.90
N PRO A 5 6.15 -2.03 -11.51
CA PRO A 5 5.69 -2.90 -12.58
C PRO A 5 6.74 -3.02 -13.69
N THR A 6 7.05 -4.25 -14.09
CA THR A 6 8.03 -4.54 -15.14
C THR A 6 7.79 -5.93 -15.72
N LEU A 7 8.18 -6.13 -16.98
CA LEU A 7 8.24 -7.44 -17.62
C LEU A 7 9.59 -8.14 -17.37
N GLU A 8 10.55 -7.44 -16.77
CA GLU A 8 11.88 -7.97 -16.45
C GLU A 8 11.84 -8.72 -15.11
N ALA A 9 11.68 -10.05 -15.17
CA ALA A 9 11.57 -10.88 -13.97
C ALA A 9 12.78 -11.77 -13.67
N ASP A 10 13.72 -11.93 -14.61
CA ASP A 10 14.87 -12.84 -14.54
C ASP A 10 14.52 -14.25 -14.02
N ASN A 11 13.31 -14.70 -14.33
CA ASN A 11 12.77 -15.99 -13.95
C ASN A 11 11.81 -16.46 -15.06
N PRO A 12 12.03 -17.64 -15.66
CA PRO A 12 11.22 -18.12 -16.79
C PRO A 12 9.76 -18.43 -16.45
N TYR A 13 9.38 -18.45 -15.17
CA TYR A 13 8.01 -18.71 -14.71
C TYR A 13 7.27 -17.45 -14.24
N ILE A 14 7.87 -16.28 -14.36
CA ILE A 14 7.26 -15.01 -13.95
C ILE A 14 7.11 -14.14 -15.19
N ASP A 15 5.86 -13.91 -15.63
CA ASP A 15 5.58 -13.09 -16.82
C ASP A 15 5.85 -11.60 -16.56
N ALA A 16 5.48 -11.11 -15.37
CA ALA A 16 5.62 -9.72 -14.99
C ALA A 16 5.50 -9.53 -13.48
N PHE A 17 6.08 -8.44 -12.99
CA PHE A 17 5.69 -7.85 -11.70
C PHE A 17 4.65 -6.77 -11.96
N LEU A 18 3.55 -6.80 -11.21
CA LEU A 18 2.44 -5.85 -11.34
C LEU A 18 2.02 -5.34 -9.95
N TRP A 19 1.64 -4.07 -9.88
CA TRP A 19 0.88 -3.56 -8.74
C TRP A 19 -0.60 -3.79 -9.02
N ILE A 20 -1.13 -4.91 -8.53
CA ILE A 20 -2.53 -5.28 -8.72
C ILE A 20 -3.43 -4.41 -7.83
N LYS A 21 -3.07 -4.30 -6.54
CA LYS A 21 -3.74 -3.36 -5.63
C LYS A 21 -3.26 -1.95 -5.91
N ILE A 22 -4.19 -1.02 -6.01
CA ILE A 22 -3.90 0.40 -6.18
C ILE A 22 -3.27 0.93 -4.88
N PRO A 23 -2.01 1.40 -4.92
CA PRO A 23 -1.35 1.94 -3.74
C PRO A 23 -2.05 3.22 -3.25
N GLY A 24 -2.37 3.26 -1.95
CA GLY A 24 -3.05 4.39 -1.31
C GLY A 24 -4.57 4.27 -1.25
N GLU A 25 -5.18 3.28 -1.89
CA GLU A 25 -6.57 2.94 -1.61
C GLU A 25 -6.67 2.07 -0.36
N SER A 26 -7.53 2.45 0.57
CA SER A 26 -7.79 1.72 1.81
C SER A 26 -8.24 0.27 1.56
N ASP A 27 -7.84 -0.63 2.45
CA ASP A 27 -8.34 -2.01 2.51
C ASP A 27 -9.62 -2.12 3.37
N GLY A 28 -10.05 -1.01 3.99
CA GLY A 28 -11.22 -0.93 4.87
C GLY A 28 -10.88 -0.49 6.29
N GLU A 29 -11.92 -0.22 7.07
CA GLU A 29 -11.80 0.06 8.50
C GLU A 29 -11.16 -1.14 9.22
N CYS A 30 -10.09 -0.90 9.97
CA CYS A 30 -9.36 -1.94 10.69
C CYS A 30 -9.22 -1.57 12.16
N HIS A 31 -9.91 -2.32 13.03
CA HIS A 31 -9.82 -2.14 14.49
C HIS A 31 -8.82 -3.09 15.14
N ARG A 32 -8.12 -3.92 14.34
CA ARG A 32 -7.19 -4.98 14.79
C ARG A 32 -7.76 -5.87 15.90
N GLY A 33 -9.04 -6.22 15.80
CA GLY A 33 -9.73 -7.06 16.78
C GLY A 33 -10.03 -6.37 18.13
N ARG A 34 -9.91 -5.04 18.22
CA ARG A 34 -10.29 -4.25 19.39
C ARG A 34 -11.67 -3.61 19.20
N GLY A 35 -12.30 -3.18 20.30
CA GLY A 35 -13.67 -2.65 20.32
C GLY A 35 -13.83 -1.16 20.04
N GLY A 36 -12.81 -0.47 19.53
CA GLY A 36 -12.85 0.97 19.23
C GLY A 36 -12.75 1.24 17.73
N PRO A 37 -13.16 2.43 17.25
CA PRO A 37 -13.20 2.74 15.81
C PRO A 37 -11.82 2.97 15.21
N THR A 38 -10.83 3.27 16.05
CA THR A 38 -9.48 3.66 15.65
C THR A 38 -8.58 2.44 15.50
N ASP A 39 -7.77 2.39 14.44
CA ASP A 39 -6.65 1.43 14.35
C ASP A 39 -5.66 1.76 15.48
N PRO A 40 -5.42 0.84 16.44
CA PRO A 40 -4.52 1.09 17.56
C PRO A 40 -3.05 1.30 17.14
N GLU A 41 -2.65 0.91 15.93
CA GLU A 41 -1.30 1.11 15.40
C GLU A 41 -1.15 2.48 14.74
N ARG A 42 -2.19 2.92 14.02
CA ARG A 42 -2.15 4.16 13.23
C ARG A 42 -2.74 5.36 13.95
N GLY A 43 -3.52 5.13 15.01
CA GLY A 43 -4.20 6.20 15.76
C GLY A 43 -5.31 6.92 14.97
N VAL A 44 -5.72 6.38 13.82
CA VAL A 44 -6.77 6.95 12.94
C VAL A 44 -7.85 5.91 12.62
N VAL A 45 -9.06 6.37 12.25
CA VAL A 45 -10.07 5.52 11.62
C VAL A 45 -9.71 5.43 10.14
N GLY A 46 -9.41 4.23 9.64
CA GLY A 46 -9.13 4.01 8.23
C GLY A 46 -10.37 4.30 7.36
N PRO A 47 -10.24 4.81 6.12
CA PRO A 47 -11.38 4.97 5.22
C PRO A 47 -12.01 3.62 4.85
N ALA A 48 -13.24 3.65 4.34
CA ALA A 48 -13.87 2.47 3.74
C ALA A 48 -13.03 1.87 2.61
N ALA A 49 -13.13 0.56 2.38
CA ALA A 49 -12.35 -0.14 1.37
C ALA A 49 -12.54 0.49 -0.02
N GLY A 50 -11.44 0.65 -0.76
CA GLY A 50 -11.41 1.31 -2.07
C GLY A 50 -11.46 2.84 -2.03
N SER A 51 -11.67 3.46 -0.87
CA SER A 51 -11.54 4.91 -0.72
C SER A 51 -10.07 5.32 -0.61
N TRP A 52 -9.74 6.55 -1.02
CA TRP A 52 -8.38 7.08 -0.89
C TRP A 52 -7.97 7.25 0.58
N PHE A 53 -6.76 6.81 0.92
CA PHE A 53 -6.16 6.88 2.25
C PHE A 53 -4.84 7.67 2.19
N PRO A 54 -4.89 9.01 2.42
CA PRO A 54 -3.73 9.88 2.19
C PRO A 54 -2.55 9.57 3.10
N GLU A 55 -2.77 9.21 4.36
CA GLU A 55 -1.70 8.88 5.30
C GLU A 55 -0.95 7.61 4.87
N GLN A 56 -1.68 6.56 4.48
CA GLN A 56 -1.08 5.33 3.96
C GLN A 56 -0.36 5.58 2.63
N ALA A 57 -0.92 6.39 1.73
CA ALA A 57 -0.26 6.74 0.47
C ALA A 57 1.09 7.43 0.70
N ARG A 58 1.13 8.37 1.66
CA ARG A 58 2.38 9.05 2.06
C ARG A 58 3.41 8.06 2.62
N GLU A 59 3.00 7.18 3.54
CA GLU A 59 3.86 6.13 4.09
C GLU A 59 4.41 5.21 3.00
N LEU A 60 3.57 4.82 2.04
CA LEU A 60 3.98 3.96 0.93
C LEU A 60 5.11 4.62 0.11
N ILE A 61 5.00 5.93 -0.17
CA ILE A 61 6.04 6.70 -0.87
C ILE A 61 7.29 6.82 0.00
N GLU A 62 7.14 7.21 1.26
CA GLU A 62 8.25 7.39 2.21
C GLU A 62 9.07 6.11 2.40
N PHE A 63 8.40 4.96 2.50
CA PHE A 63 9.01 3.64 2.67
C PHE A 63 9.07 2.85 1.35
N ALA A 64 9.23 3.52 0.21
CA ALA A 64 9.46 2.85 -1.05
C ALA A 64 10.84 2.16 -1.07
N ASP A 65 10.85 0.90 -1.49
CA ASP A 65 12.08 0.15 -1.77
C ASP A 65 11.93 -0.61 -3.11
N PRO A 66 12.67 -0.23 -4.18
CA PRO A 66 13.63 0.88 -4.21
C PRO A 66 12.98 2.25 -3.91
N PRO A 67 13.71 3.25 -3.38
CA PRO A 67 13.19 4.60 -3.16
C PRO A 67 12.60 5.22 -4.44
N ILE A 68 11.53 6.00 -4.33
CA ILE A 68 11.01 6.79 -5.47
C ILE A 68 11.95 7.96 -5.67
N LEU A 69 12.60 8.00 -6.84
CA LEU A 69 13.45 9.11 -7.24
C LEU A 69 12.53 10.21 -7.79
N GLU A 70 12.75 11.44 -7.34
CA GLU A 70 12.24 12.61 -8.04
C GLU A 70 13.11 12.85 -9.28
N ASP A 71 12.47 13.20 -10.41
CA ASP A 71 13.16 13.60 -11.64
C ASP A 71 13.77 15.01 -11.51
#